data_AF-A0A4D6KDA1-F1
#
_entry.id   AF-A0A4D6KDA1-F1
#
_cell.length_a   1.000
_cell.length_b   1.000
_cell.length_c   1.000
_cell.angle_alpha   90.00
_cell.angle_beta   90.00
_cell.angle_gamma   90.00
#
_symmetry.space_group_name_H-M   'P 1'
#
loop_
_entity.id
_entity.type
_entity.pdbx_description
1 polymer ?
#
loop_
_entity_poly.entity_id
_entity_poly.type
_entity_poly.pdbx_seq_one_letter_code
_entity_poly.pdbx_strand_id
1 'polypeptide(L)'
;MSKRTEFLAGERIEDVAFFLHEDAVGNADALAEYAEDVEDGMVLVIDGDQGRSAFQSATGIDPMGLAREAMATDGEIADDLTGGVCPNEDEEPDENHTAKFVFAFAEEQNEEVGGIYEDGDVIHAYAVCPCGEKYSEKWVIGE
;
A
#
# COMPACT_ATOMS: atom_id res chain seq x y z
N MET A 1 -13.73 13.94 6.87
CA MET A 1 -12.41 13.28 6.75
C MET A 1 -12.37 12.62 5.39
N SER A 2 -11.19 12.36 4.83
CA SER A 2 -11.11 11.55 3.62
C SER A 2 -11.15 10.07 3.99
N LYS A 3 -11.51 9.21 3.04
CA LYS A 3 -11.50 7.76 3.28
C LYS A 3 -10.12 7.24 3.67
N ARG A 4 -9.06 7.88 3.17
CA ARG A 4 -7.67 7.60 3.55
C ARG A 4 -7.43 7.92 5.02
N THR A 5 -7.84 9.10 5.49
CA THR A 5 -7.72 9.42 6.92
C THR A 5 -8.48 8.43 7.81
N GLU A 6 -9.68 8.01 7.40
CA GLU A 6 -10.49 7.01 8.13
C GLU A 6 -9.81 5.63 8.12
N PHE A 7 -9.24 5.21 6.98
CA PHE A 7 -8.48 3.96 6.88
C PHE A 7 -7.23 3.96 7.78
N LEU A 8 -6.45 5.04 7.75
CA LEU A 8 -5.26 5.22 8.58
C LEU A 8 -5.58 5.33 10.07
N ALA A 9 -6.83 5.60 10.42
CA ALA A 9 -7.32 5.64 11.80
C ALA A 9 -7.95 4.31 12.27
N GLY A 10 -7.93 3.26 11.43
CA GLY A 10 -8.55 1.96 11.75
C GLY A 10 -10.08 1.95 11.64
N GLU A 11 -10.70 3.00 11.09
CA GLU A 11 -12.17 3.08 10.98
C GLU A 11 -12.69 2.30 9.76
N ARG A 12 -11.81 1.79 8.89
CA ARG A 12 -12.15 1.07 7.65
C ARG A 12 -11.31 -0.21 7.48
N ILE A 13 -11.27 -1.07 8.50
CA ILE A 13 -10.49 -2.33 8.51
C ILE A 13 -10.89 -3.32 7.40
N GLU A 14 -12.11 -3.22 6.88
CA GLU A 14 -12.64 -4.08 5.80
C GLU A 14 -12.27 -3.56 4.39
N ASP A 15 -11.74 -2.34 4.31
CA ASP A 15 -11.29 -1.73 3.07
C ASP A 15 -9.81 -2.05 2.78
N VAL A 16 -9.40 -1.73 1.56
CA VAL A 16 -8.02 -1.74 1.11
C VAL A 16 -7.65 -0.37 0.60
N ALA A 17 -6.39 0.02 0.83
CA ALA A 17 -5.82 1.25 0.34
C ALA A 17 -4.80 0.96 -0.77
N PHE A 18 -4.78 1.81 -1.79
CA PHE A 18 -3.82 1.71 -2.88
C PHE A 18 -3.29 3.09 -3.24
N PHE A 19 -1.97 3.23 -3.30
CA PHE A 19 -1.33 4.36 -3.94
C PHE A 19 -0.85 3.98 -5.33
N LEU A 20 -1.06 4.90 -6.27
CA LEU A 20 -0.60 4.80 -7.63
C LEU A 20 0.19 6.07 -7.95
N HIS A 21 1.48 5.90 -8.27
CA HIS A 21 2.30 7.00 -8.74
C HIS A 21 1.80 7.53 -10.09
N GLU A 22 1.92 8.83 -10.35
CA GLU A 22 1.41 9.44 -11.59
C GLU A 22 2.00 8.80 -12.87
N ASP A 23 3.30 8.48 -12.85
CA ASP A 23 3.99 7.79 -13.95
C ASP A 23 3.56 6.32 -14.14
N ALA A 24 2.84 5.75 -13.18
CA ALA A 24 2.44 4.34 -13.21
C ALA A 24 1.12 4.10 -13.97
N VAL A 25 0.29 5.13 -14.15
CA VAL A 25 -1.09 4.99 -14.63
C VAL A 25 -1.28 5.63 -15.99
N GLY A 26 -1.48 4.81 -17.03
CA GLY A 26 -1.76 5.30 -18.39
C GLY A 26 -3.18 5.85 -18.61
N ASN A 27 -4.10 5.67 -17.67
CA ASN A 27 -5.47 6.17 -17.74
C ASN A 27 -6.03 6.51 -16.34
N ALA A 28 -5.45 7.55 -15.73
CA ALA A 28 -5.78 8.05 -14.39
C ALA A 28 -7.24 8.52 -14.25
N ASP A 29 -7.84 9.00 -15.35
CA ASP A 29 -9.19 9.59 -15.36
C ASP A 29 -10.29 8.63 -14.88
N ALA A 30 -10.12 7.33 -15.10
CA ALA A 30 -11.10 6.32 -14.68
C ALA A 30 -11.08 6.05 -13.16
N LEU A 31 -9.99 6.41 -12.48
CA LEU A 31 -9.78 6.20 -11.05
C LEU A 31 -9.98 7.48 -10.25
N ALA A 32 -9.80 8.64 -10.89
CA ALA A 32 -9.87 9.96 -10.27
C ALA A 32 -11.17 10.25 -9.50
N GLU A 33 -12.32 9.70 -9.91
CA GLU A 33 -13.58 9.92 -9.18
C GLU A 33 -13.64 9.20 -7.81
N TYR A 34 -12.81 8.17 -7.62
CA TYR A 34 -12.73 7.35 -6.40
C TYR A 34 -11.44 7.58 -5.62
N ALA A 35 -10.52 8.36 -6.17
CA ALA A 35 -9.19 8.59 -5.63
C ALA A 35 -9.08 9.96 -4.96
N GLU A 36 -8.22 10.02 -3.95
CA GLU A 36 -7.71 11.25 -3.37
C GLU A 36 -6.39 11.59 -4.08
N ASP A 37 -6.33 12.76 -4.74
CA ASP A 37 -5.07 13.26 -5.30
C ASP A 37 -4.08 13.59 -4.18
N VAL A 38 -2.83 13.15 -4.36
CA VAL A 38 -1.69 13.46 -3.49
C VAL A 38 -0.56 14.05 -4.34
N GLU A 39 0.55 14.44 -3.72
CA GLU A 39 1.64 15.16 -4.41
C GLU A 39 2.16 14.40 -5.64
N ASP A 40 2.45 13.10 -5.49
CA ASP A 40 3.11 12.27 -6.52
C ASP A 40 2.18 11.24 -7.16
N GLY A 41 0.86 11.40 -7.03
CA GLY A 41 -0.10 10.46 -7.57
C GLY A 41 -1.46 10.50 -6.91
N MET A 42 -2.04 9.33 -6.66
CA MET A 42 -3.38 9.22 -6.07
C MET A 42 -3.51 8.03 -5.13
N VAL A 43 -4.33 8.19 -4.09
CA VAL A 43 -4.67 7.14 -3.12
C VAL A 43 -6.15 6.76 -3.25
N LEU A 44 -6.44 5.46 -3.38
CA LEU A 44 -7.79 4.92 -3.41
C LEU A 44 -8.05 4.09 -2.17
N VAL A 45 -9.21 4.28 -1.55
CA VAL A 45 -9.71 3.41 -0.47
C VAL A 45 -11.06 2.82 -0.87
N ILE A 46 -11.07 1.50 -1.03
CA ILE A 46 -12.17 0.74 -1.61
C ILE A 46 -12.44 -0.49 -0.73
N ASP A 47 -13.68 -0.96 -0.72
CA ASP A 47 -14.06 -2.26 -0.15
C ASP A 47 -13.04 -3.37 -0.53
N GLY A 48 -12.70 -4.23 0.43
CA GLY A 48 -11.64 -5.24 0.31
C GLY A 48 -11.74 -6.13 -0.93
N ASP A 49 -12.92 -6.69 -1.19
CA ASP A 49 -13.13 -7.63 -2.29
C ASP A 49 -13.13 -6.90 -3.64
N GLN A 50 -13.80 -5.74 -3.70
CA GLN A 50 -13.84 -4.92 -4.90
C GLN A 50 -12.45 -4.36 -5.24
N GLY A 51 -11.73 -3.84 -4.24
CA GLY A 51 -10.43 -3.20 -4.41
C GLY A 51 -9.37 -4.19 -4.89
N ARG A 52 -9.32 -5.39 -4.33
CA ARG A 52 -8.41 -6.46 -4.79
C ARG A 52 -8.63 -6.81 -6.27
N SER A 53 -9.90 -6.93 -6.66
CA SER A 53 -10.28 -7.22 -8.05
C SER A 53 -9.92 -6.07 -9.00
N ALA A 54 -10.12 -4.82 -8.56
CA ALA A 54 -9.78 -3.62 -9.32
C ALA A 54 -8.26 -3.49 -9.50
N PHE A 55 -7.47 -3.72 -8.45
CA PHE A 55 -6.00 -3.70 -8.50
C PHE A 55 -5.45 -4.70 -9.50
N GLN A 56 -5.91 -5.96 -9.45
CA GLN A 56 -5.45 -6.98 -10.38
C GLN A 56 -5.80 -6.60 -11.83
N SER A 57 -6.98 -6.03 -12.05
CA SER A 57 -7.41 -5.58 -13.38
C SER A 57 -6.59 -4.41 -13.91
N ALA A 58 -6.21 -3.46 -13.05
CA ALA A 58 -5.47 -2.25 -13.42
C ALA A 58 -3.97 -2.50 -13.60
N THR A 59 -3.36 -3.30 -12.72
CA THR A 59 -1.90 -3.51 -12.67
C THR A 59 -1.45 -4.82 -13.33
N GLY A 60 -2.37 -5.78 -13.49
CA GLY A 60 -2.04 -7.15 -13.88
C GLY A 60 -1.39 -7.99 -12.78
N ILE A 61 -1.24 -7.45 -11.57
CA ILE A 61 -0.58 -8.09 -10.43
C ILE A 61 -1.63 -8.73 -9.52
N ASP A 62 -1.40 -9.99 -9.11
CA ASP A 62 -2.21 -10.64 -8.08
C ASP A 62 -1.87 -10.03 -6.70
N PRO A 63 -2.81 -9.40 -5.97
CA PRO A 63 -2.54 -8.80 -4.67
C PRO A 63 -1.95 -9.80 -3.65
N MET A 64 -2.44 -11.04 -3.68
CA MET A 64 -1.97 -12.08 -2.76
C MET A 64 -0.56 -12.58 -3.14
N GLY A 65 -0.26 -12.68 -4.42
CA GLY A 65 1.08 -12.94 -4.95
C GLY A 65 2.07 -11.83 -4.58
N LEU A 66 1.67 -10.57 -4.76
CA LEU A 66 2.44 -9.40 -4.34
C LEU A 66 2.77 -9.47 -2.85
N ALA A 67 1.77 -9.65 -1.98
CA ALA A 67 1.98 -9.75 -0.54
C ALA A 67 2.98 -10.86 -0.19
N ARG A 68 2.83 -12.05 -0.78
CA ARG A 68 3.74 -13.19 -0.53
C ARG A 68 5.18 -12.92 -0.94
N GLU A 69 5.39 -12.22 -2.05
CA GLU A 69 6.72 -11.86 -2.52
C GLU A 69 7.33 -10.74 -1.68
N ALA A 70 6.57 -9.67 -1.45
CA ALA A 70 7.00 -8.49 -0.70
C ALA A 70 7.32 -8.78 0.77
N MET A 71 6.58 -9.70 1.42
CA MET A 71 6.86 -10.12 2.81
C MET A 71 8.25 -10.75 3.02
N ALA A 72 8.96 -11.09 1.95
CA ALA A 72 10.33 -11.60 2.06
C ALA A 72 11.39 -10.49 2.18
N THR A 73 11.02 -9.23 1.93
CA THR A 73 11.91 -8.08 1.92
C THR A 73 11.33 -6.98 2.80
N ASP A 74 12.06 -6.64 3.87
CA ASP A 74 11.73 -5.47 4.68
C ASP A 74 12.15 -4.19 3.93
N GLY A 75 11.27 -3.20 3.91
CA GLY A 75 11.55 -1.85 3.40
C GLY A 75 10.72 -0.82 4.17
N GLU A 76 10.84 0.45 3.82
CA GLU A 76 10.10 1.53 4.49
C GLU A 76 8.99 2.02 3.56
N ILE A 77 7.76 2.10 4.05
CA ILE A 77 6.57 2.60 3.37
C ILE A 77 6.08 3.79 4.20
N ALA A 78 5.76 4.89 3.52
CA ALA A 78 5.24 6.05 4.23
C ALA A 78 3.96 5.68 4.99
N ASP A 79 3.84 6.08 6.27
CA ASP A 79 2.67 5.81 7.12
C ASP A 79 1.36 6.33 6.52
N ASP A 80 1.49 7.33 5.66
CA ASP A 80 0.38 7.96 4.97
C ASP A 80 0.02 7.24 3.65
N LEU A 81 0.74 6.18 3.32
CA LEU A 81 0.63 5.30 2.15
C LEU A 81 0.94 5.96 0.81
N THR A 82 1.64 7.10 0.77
CA THR A 82 1.93 7.82 -0.48
C THR A 82 3.26 7.50 -1.13
N GLY A 83 3.94 6.45 -0.67
CA GLY A 83 5.20 6.01 -1.25
C GLY A 83 5.98 5.10 -0.32
N GLY A 84 7.26 4.96 -0.58
CA GLY A 84 8.20 4.18 0.23
C GLY A 84 9.63 4.31 -0.26
N VAL A 85 10.57 3.87 0.57
CA VAL A 85 12.01 3.82 0.31
C VAL A 85 12.36 2.40 -0.13
N CYS A 86 12.81 2.28 -1.38
CA CYS A 86 13.25 1.00 -1.91
C CYS A 86 14.55 0.57 -1.22
N PRO A 87 14.65 -0.67 -0.71
CA PRO A 87 15.89 -1.15 -0.08
C PRO A 87 17.08 -1.21 -1.05
N ASN A 88 16.83 -1.26 -2.36
CA ASN A 88 17.89 -1.26 -3.38
C ASN A 88 18.33 0.16 -3.80
N GLU A 89 17.72 1.23 -3.27
CA GLU A 89 18.06 2.62 -3.65
C GLU A 89 19.54 2.93 -3.41
N ASP A 90 20.10 2.45 -2.29
CA ASP A 90 21.50 2.64 -1.95
C ASP A 90 22.47 1.89 -2.89
N GLU A 91 22.04 0.73 -3.40
CA GLU A 91 22.85 -0.13 -4.29
C GLU A 91 22.78 0.34 -5.75
N GLU A 92 21.65 0.91 -6.17
CA GLU A 92 21.37 1.34 -7.54
C GLU A 92 20.89 2.80 -7.62
N PRO A 93 21.67 3.79 -7.14
CA PRO A 93 21.20 5.18 -6.96
C PRO A 93 20.93 5.95 -8.25
N ASP A 94 21.37 5.43 -9.39
CA ASP A 94 21.12 6.02 -10.72
C ASP A 94 19.78 5.58 -11.33
N GLU A 95 19.09 4.59 -10.73
CA GLU A 95 17.77 4.13 -11.16
C GLU A 95 16.63 4.87 -10.44
N ASN A 96 15.43 4.82 -11.01
CA ASN A 96 14.25 5.38 -10.35
C ASN A 96 13.72 4.39 -9.29
N HIS A 97 13.85 4.76 -8.02
CA HIS A 97 13.39 3.97 -6.87
C HIS A 97 12.11 4.48 -6.22
N THR A 98 11.46 5.51 -6.79
CA THR A 98 10.18 6.01 -6.29
C THR A 98 9.13 4.91 -6.40
N ALA A 99 8.47 4.58 -5.29
CA ALA A 99 7.46 3.54 -5.23
C ALA A 99 6.40 3.73 -6.32
N LYS A 100 6.26 2.75 -7.20
CA LYS A 100 5.32 2.79 -8.33
C LYS A 100 3.89 2.58 -7.84
N PHE A 101 3.74 1.64 -6.91
CA PHE A 101 2.47 1.25 -6.31
C PHE A 101 2.70 0.93 -4.84
N VAL A 102 1.74 1.30 -3.99
CA VAL A 102 1.62 0.75 -2.63
C VAL A 102 0.24 0.12 -2.50
N PHE A 103 0.17 -1.09 -1.95
CA PHE A 103 -1.07 -1.78 -1.61
C PHE A 103 -1.08 -2.02 -0.11
N ALA A 104 -2.17 -1.66 0.57
CA ALA A 104 -2.31 -1.89 1.99
C ALA A 104 -3.69 -2.43 2.38
N PHE A 105 -3.72 -3.20 3.46
CA PHE A 105 -4.94 -3.59 4.16
C PHE A 105 -4.71 -3.48 5.67
N ALA A 106 -5.77 -3.26 6.43
CA ALA A 106 -5.72 -3.28 7.88
C ALA A 106 -6.23 -4.63 8.41
N GLU A 107 -5.68 -5.06 9.52
CA GLU A 107 -6.08 -6.26 10.26
C GLU A 107 -6.49 -5.86 11.67
N GLU A 108 -7.64 -6.35 12.12
CA GLU A 108 -8.13 -6.12 13.49
C GLU A 108 -7.16 -6.69 14.51
N GLN A 109 -7.01 -6.01 15.65
CA GLN A 109 -6.23 -6.49 16.79
C GLN A 109 -6.53 -7.96 17.10
N ASN A 110 -5.48 -8.76 17.27
CA ASN A 110 -5.58 -10.18 17.54
C ASN A 110 -4.56 -10.66 18.58
N GLU A 111 -4.98 -10.69 19.84
CA GLU A 111 -4.19 -11.18 20.97
C GLU A 111 -3.78 -12.67 20.84
N GLU A 112 -4.51 -13.49 20.06
CA GLU A 112 -4.18 -14.90 19.88
C GLU A 112 -2.96 -15.11 18.97
N VAL A 113 -2.71 -14.18 18.04
CA VAL A 113 -1.54 -14.19 17.15
C VAL A 113 -0.30 -13.71 17.91
N GLY A 114 -0.46 -12.72 18.79
CA GLY A 114 0.63 -12.12 19.57
C GLY A 114 1.59 -11.24 18.74
N GLY A 115 2.58 -10.63 19.40
CA GLY A 115 3.47 -9.66 18.73
C GLY A 115 2.73 -8.36 18.43
N ILE A 116 3.04 -7.68 17.31
CA ILE A 116 2.40 -6.39 17.00
C ILE A 116 0.86 -6.44 16.93
N TYR A 117 0.29 -7.63 16.69
CA TYR A 117 -1.16 -7.84 16.62
C TYR A 117 -1.83 -7.78 17.99
N GLU A 118 -1.09 -7.89 19.10
CA GLU A 118 -1.65 -7.73 20.44
C GLU A 118 -1.73 -6.25 20.87
N ASP A 119 -1.02 -5.36 20.16
CA ASP A 119 -0.89 -3.95 20.53
C ASP A 119 -1.96 -3.05 19.90
N GLY A 120 -2.62 -3.49 18.83
CA GLY A 120 -3.72 -2.79 18.18
C GLY A 120 -4.04 -3.33 16.78
N ASP A 121 -4.87 -2.59 16.05
CA ASP A 121 -5.09 -2.85 14.62
C ASP A 121 -3.79 -2.61 13.85
N VAL A 122 -3.49 -3.46 12.88
CA VAL A 122 -2.21 -3.47 12.15
C VAL A 122 -2.44 -3.12 10.70
N ILE A 123 -1.69 -2.16 10.17
CA ILE A 123 -1.60 -1.93 8.72
C ILE A 123 -0.52 -2.84 8.16
N HIS A 124 -0.90 -3.56 7.10
CA HIS A 124 -0.01 -4.32 6.25
C HIS A 124 0.14 -3.61 4.91
N ALA A 125 1.33 -3.14 4.58
CA ALA A 125 1.60 -2.44 3.33
C ALA A 125 2.67 -3.14 2.50
N TYR A 126 2.50 -3.07 1.18
CA TYR A 126 3.36 -3.71 0.18
C TYR A 126 3.62 -2.73 -0.96
N ALA A 127 4.88 -2.49 -1.26
CA ALA A 127 5.29 -1.59 -2.32
C ALA A 127 5.89 -2.35 -3.50
N VAL A 128 5.75 -1.76 -4.68
CA VAL A 128 6.41 -2.21 -5.92
C VAL A 128 7.26 -1.08 -6.44
N CYS A 129 8.56 -1.32 -6.57
CA CYS A 129 9.52 -0.36 -7.11
C CYS A 129 9.67 -0.53 -8.63
N PRO A 130 9.92 0.54 -9.42
CA PRO A 130 10.24 0.44 -10.84
C PRO A 130 11.46 -0.45 -11.16
N CYS A 131 12.44 -0.56 -10.26
CA CYS A 131 13.60 -1.46 -10.41
C CYS A 131 13.21 -2.96 -10.31
N GLY A 132 11.96 -3.26 -9.91
CA GLY A 132 11.41 -4.61 -9.80
C GLY A 132 11.38 -5.16 -8.37
N GLU A 133 11.99 -4.45 -7.42
CA GLU A 133 11.97 -4.81 -5.99
C GLU A 133 10.56 -4.71 -5.42
N LYS A 134 10.22 -5.64 -4.52
CA LYS A 134 8.95 -5.68 -3.80
C LYS A 134 9.27 -5.80 -2.33
N TYR A 135 8.79 -4.86 -1.54
CA TYR A 135 9.08 -4.80 -0.11
C TYR A 135 7.81 -4.55 0.68
N SER A 136 7.83 -4.90 1.94
CA SER A 136 6.71 -4.75 2.84
C SER A 136 7.11 -4.04 4.12
N GLU A 137 6.13 -3.37 4.69
CA GLU A 137 6.20 -2.87 6.06
C GLU A 137 4.85 -3.14 6.75
N LYS A 138 4.88 -3.24 8.08
CA LYS A 138 3.68 -3.35 8.89
C LYS A 138 3.86 -2.64 10.22
N TRP A 139 2.81 -1.99 10.68
CA TRP A 139 2.84 -1.17 11.89
C TRP A 139 1.46 -1.14 12.56
N VAL A 140 1.45 -0.78 13.84
CA VAL A 140 0.22 -0.60 14.63
C VAL A 140 -0.38 0.76 14.31
N ILE A 141 -1.71 0.80 14.12
CA ILE A 141 -2.43 2.05 13.87
C ILE A 141 -2.32 2.98 15.08
N GLY A 142 -1.85 4.21 14.82
CA GLY A 142 -1.71 5.26 15.83
C GLY A 142 -0.40 5.24 16.64
N GLU A 143 0.57 4.40 16.24
CA GLU A 143 1.94 4.40 16.77
C GLU A 143 2.74 5.65 16.37
#